data_AF-A0A914S4Y6-F1
#
_entry.id   AF-A0A914S4Y6-F1
#
_cell.length_a   1.000
_cell.length_b   1.000
_cell.length_c   1.000
_cell.angle_alpha   90.00
_cell.angle_beta   90.00
_cell.angle_gamma   90.00
#
_symmetry.space_group_name_H-M   'P 1'
#
loop_
_entity.id
_entity.type
_entity.pdbx_description
1 polymer ?
#
loop_
_entity_poly.entity_id
_entity_poly.type
_entity_poly.pdbx_seq_one_letter_code
_entity_poly.pdbx_strand_id
1 'polypeptide(L)'
;MHYTENEAKRKAEEREKKKAEVRKRLEEAGSKKKAKKGFLTPERKKKLRKLLMMKAAEDLKQQQLLKEQERQKLEAIYNQLFQHMVKLEEEKYDINQAVMAKDAEINELTIAVNDLRGKFVKPTLKKVSKYDNKFKKMAGQKKEDKQDFRANLKVVKKENVIDDIVNKRVE
;
A
#
# COMPACT_ATOMS: atom_id res chain seq x y z
N MET A 1 -90.05 -8.25 74.14
CA MET A 1 -89.05 -8.65 73.11
C MET A 1 -88.39 -7.44 72.39
N HIS A 2 -88.31 -6.24 72.98
CA HIS A 2 -87.78 -5.03 72.30
C HIS A 2 -86.34 -4.63 72.67
N TYR A 3 -85.65 -5.39 73.54
CA TYR A 3 -84.30 -5.03 73.98
C TYR A 3 -83.18 -5.51 73.04
N THR A 4 -83.39 -6.59 72.28
CA THR A 4 -82.36 -7.24 71.45
C THR A 4 -82.09 -6.51 70.11
N GLU A 5 -83.09 -5.84 69.54
CA GLU A 5 -82.95 -5.10 68.28
C GLU A 5 -82.14 -3.80 68.43
N ASN A 6 -82.24 -3.13 69.58
CA ASN A 6 -81.49 -1.90 69.87
C ASN A 6 -79.99 -2.18 70.09
N GLU A 7 -79.65 -3.32 70.68
CA GLU A 7 -78.26 -3.73 70.89
C GLU A 7 -77.58 -4.12 69.58
N ALA A 8 -78.29 -4.80 68.68
CA ALA A 8 -77.83 -5.13 67.34
C ALA A 8 -77.55 -3.86 66.50
N LYS A 9 -78.42 -2.84 66.58
CA LYS A 9 -78.22 -1.54 65.92
C LYS A 9 -76.98 -0.82 66.42
N ARG A 10 -76.76 -0.74 67.74
CA ARG A 10 -75.54 -0.14 68.32
C ARG A 10 -74.26 -0.84 67.85
N LYS A 11 -74.28 -2.18 67.78
CA LYS A 11 -73.13 -2.98 67.35
C LYS A 11 -72.83 -2.84 65.85
N ALA A 12 -73.86 -2.65 65.02
CA ALA A 12 -73.70 -2.33 63.60
C ALA A 12 -73.11 -0.93 63.39
N GLU A 13 -73.63 0.06 64.13
CA GLU A 13 -73.17 1.45 64.06
C GLU A 13 -71.71 1.58 64.56
N GLU A 14 -71.32 0.83 65.58
CA GLU A 14 -69.93 0.80 66.07
C GLU A 14 -68.97 0.17 65.04
N ARG A 15 -69.40 -0.89 64.33
CA ARG A 15 -68.64 -1.50 63.24
C ARG A 15 -68.50 -0.57 62.05
N GLU A 16 -69.55 0.20 61.74
CA GLU A 16 -69.51 1.20 60.66
C GLU A 16 -68.57 2.35 61.01
N LYS A 17 -68.62 2.87 62.25
CA LYS A 17 -67.69 3.89 62.76
C LYS A 17 -66.24 3.41 62.70
N LYS A 18 -65.95 2.17 63.12
CA LYS A 18 -64.62 1.56 63.00
C LYS A 18 -64.16 1.42 61.53
N LYS A 19 -65.05 1.03 60.62
CA LYS A 19 -64.73 0.97 59.17
C LYS A 19 -64.47 2.35 58.58
N ALA A 20 -65.25 3.35 58.96
CA ALA A 20 -65.08 4.73 58.50
C ALA A 20 -63.75 5.33 59.00
N GLU A 21 -63.38 5.05 60.24
CA GLU A 21 -62.11 5.48 60.82
C GLU A 21 -60.90 4.86 60.10
N VAL A 22 -60.93 3.54 59.84
CA VAL A 22 -59.88 2.85 59.08
C VAL A 22 -59.77 3.41 57.66
N ARG A 23 -60.90 3.69 57.01
CA ARG A 23 -60.93 4.29 55.66
C ARG A 23 -60.33 5.70 55.66
N LYS A 24 -60.69 6.53 56.63
CA LYS A 24 -60.15 7.88 56.81
C LYS A 24 -58.64 7.84 57.07
N ARG A 25 -58.17 6.91 57.91
CA ARG A 25 -56.74 6.71 58.19
C ARG A 25 -55.95 6.27 56.95
N LEU A 26 -56.52 5.42 56.10
CA LEU A 26 -55.91 5.01 54.83
C LEU A 26 -55.86 6.16 53.82
N GLU A 27 -56.89 7.00 53.78
CA GLU A 27 -56.97 8.17 52.90
C GLU A 27 -55.97 9.27 53.32
N GLU A 28 -55.84 9.52 54.63
CA GLU A 28 -54.84 10.43 55.21
C GLU A 28 -53.40 9.93 55.04
N ALA A 29 -53.17 8.61 55.05
CA ALA A 29 -51.86 8.03 54.74
C ALA A 29 -51.54 8.14 53.24
N GLY A 30 -52.55 8.06 52.36
CA GLY A 30 -52.41 8.22 50.92
C GLY A 30 -52.14 9.66 50.48
N SER A 31 -52.72 10.65 51.17
CA SER A 31 -52.54 12.08 50.88
C SER A 31 -51.14 12.58 51.25
N LYS A 32 -50.53 12.07 52.32
CA LYS A 32 -49.14 12.38 52.70
C LYS A 32 -48.11 11.94 51.65
N LYS A 33 -48.40 10.90 50.84
CA LYS A 33 -47.56 10.52 49.69
C LYS A 33 -47.65 11.51 48.52
N LYS A 34 -48.77 12.24 48.38
CA LYS A 34 -48.97 13.28 47.35
C LYS A 34 -48.23 14.59 47.68
N ALA A 35 -47.84 14.81 48.93
CA ALA A 35 -47.10 16.00 49.37
C ALA A 35 -45.64 16.03 48.90
N LYS A 36 -45.08 14.92 48.39
CA LYS A 36 -43.78 14.90 47.69
C LYS A 36 -43.88 15.45 46.25
N LYS A 37 -44.61 16.56 46.07
CA LYS A 37 -44.77 17.26 44.78
C LYS A 37 -43.44 17.99 44.53
N GLY A 38 -42.51 17.30 43.88
CA GLY A 38 -41.14 17.75 43.68
C GLY A 38 -41.04 19.13 43.03
N PHE A 39 -39.87 19.76 43.22
CA PHE A 39 -39.40 21.11 42.84
C PHE A 39 -39.92 21.73 41.51
N LEU A 40 -40.49 20.95 40.60
CA LEU A 40 -40.92 21.39 39.28
C LEU A 40 -42.45 21.29 39.11
N THR A 41 -43.09 22.42 38.74
CA THR A 41 -44.51 22.42 38.38
C THR A 41 -44.75 21.53 37.14
N PRO A 42 -45.93 20.91 37.00
CA PRO A 42 -46.25 20.05 35.86
C PRO A 42 -46.04 20.74 34.50
N GLU A 43 -46.37 22.03 34.40
CA GLU A 43 -46.19 22.84 33.20
C GLU A 43 -44.71 23.07 32.85
N ARG A 44 -43.88 23.41 33.86
CA ARG A 44 -42.43 23.55 33.65
C ARG A 44 -41.79 22.24 33.22
N LYS A 45 -42.25 21.11 33.77
CA LYS A 45 -41.79 19.76 33.37
C LYS A 45 -42.15 19.45 31.91
N LYS A 46 -43.36 19.81 31.47
CA LYS A 46 -43.80 19.65 30.08
C LYS A 46 -42.97 20.51 29.12
N LYS A 47 -42.72 21.78 29.48
CA LYS A 47 -41.87 22.69 28.69
C LYS A 47 -40.42 22.19 28.59
N LEU A 48 -39.85 21.75 29.72
CA LEU A 48 -38.50 21.19 29.76
C LEU A 48 -38.39 19.93 28.88
N ARG A 49 -39.36 19.00 28.96
CA ARG A 49 -39.39 17.81 28.10
C ARG A 49 -39.44 18.17 26.62
N LYS A 50 -40.24 19.17 26.24
CA LYS A 50 -40.32 19.66 24.86
C LYS A 50 -38.96 20.21 24.39
N LEU A 51 -38.31 21.05 25.19
CA LEU A 51 -36.99 21.60 24.87
C LEU A 51 -35.91 20.52 24.73
N LEU A 52 -35.90 19.54 25.63
CA LEU A 52 -34.95 18.42 25.55
C LEU A 52 -35.18 17.57 24.30
N MET A 53 -36.43 17.28 23.93
CA MET A 53 -36.75 16.57 22.69
C MET A 53 -36.34 17.37 21.44
N MET A 54 -36.62 18.69 21.42
CA MET A 54 -36.22 19.55 20.29
C MET A 54 -34.70 19.60 20.14
N LYS A 55 -33.97 19.81 21.24
CA LYS A 55 -32.51 19.81 21.23
C LYS A 55 -31.93 18.46 20.79
N ALA A 56 -32.46 17.35 21.31
CA ALA A 56 -32.02 16.02 20.89
C ALA A 56 -32.27 15.75 19.39
N ALA A 57 -33.40 16.23 18.85
CA ALA A 57 -33.70 16.10 17.43
C ALA A 57 -32.78 16.98 16.56
N GLU A 58 -32.44 18.18 17.03
CA GLU A 58 -31.50 19.08 16.35
C GLU A 58 -30.07 18.52 16.38
N ASP A 59 -29.59 18.06 17.53
CA ASP A 59 -28.28 17.42 17.68
C ASP A 59 -28.16 16.18 16.77
N LEU A 60 -29.22 15.36 16.67
CA LEU A 60 -29.24 14.20 15.77
C LEU A 60 -29.15 14.62 14.29
N LYS A 61 -29.86 15.67 13.88
CA LYS A 61 -29.76 16.20 12.51
C LYS A 61 -28.38 16.75 12.21
N GLN A 62 -27.77 17.46 13.16
CA GLN A 62 -26.40 17.98 12.99
C GLN A 62 -25.39 16.85 12.88
N GLN A 63 -25.50 15.80 13.69
CA GLN A 63 -24.63 14.62 13.56
C GLN A 63 -24.81 13.92 12.21
N GLN A 64 -26.03 13.81 11.71
CA GLN A 64 -26.29 13.24 10.38
C GLN A 64 -25.66 14.10 9.28
N LEU A 65 -25.80 15.43 9.36
CA LEU A 65 -25.22 16.36 8.40
C LEU A 65 -23.68 16.29 8.39
N LEU A 66 -23.05 16.24 9.57
CA LEU A 66 -21.59 16.12 9.67
C LEU A 66 -21.09 14.80 9.06
N LYS A 67 -21.75 13.68 9.37
CA LYS A 67 -21.42 12.37 8.77
C LYS A 67 -21.59 12.37 7.26
N GLU A 68 -22.64 13.02 6.76
CA GLU A 68 -22.87 13.17 5.33
C GLU A 68 -21.76 14.00 4.66
N GLN A 69 -21.38 15.14 5.25
CA GLN A 69 -20.28 15.97 4.77
C GLN A 69 -18.94 15.23 4.79
N GLU A 70 -18.65 14.46 5.83
CA GLU A 70 -17.46 13.62 5.89
C GLU A 70 -17.45 12.56 4.78
N ARG A 71 -18.60 11.91 4.53
CA ARG A 71 -18.73 10.94 3.43
C ARG A 71 -18.46 11.60 2.08
N GLN A 72 -19.06 12.76 1.83
CA GLN A 72 -18.87 13.51 0.57
C GLN A 72 -17.42 13.95 0.38
N LYS A 73 -16.75 14.41 1.44
CA LYS A 73 -15.32 14.76 1.39
C LYS A 73 -14.47 13.55 1.04
N LEU A 74 -14.74 12.40 1.67
CA LEU A 74 -14.01 11.17 1.39
C LEU A 74 -14.21 10.72 -0.06
N GLU A 75 -15.44 10.76 -0.56
CA GLU A 75 -15.77 10.43 -1.94
C GLU A 75 -15.09 11.37 -2.94
N ALA A 76 -15.06 12.67 -2.65
CA ALA A 76 -14.35 13.65 -3.47
C ALA A 76 -12.84 13.36 -3.55
N ILE A 77 -12.20 13.08 -2.41
CA ILE A 77 -10.77 12.74 -2.36
C ILE A 77 -10.51 11.43 -3.14
N TYR A 78 -11.35 10.42 -2.93
CA TYR A 78 -11.24 9.15 -3.65
C TYR A 78 -11.31 9.37 -5.18
N ASN A 79 -12.30 10.12 -5.64
CA ASN A 79 -12.47 10.40 -7.06
C ASN A 79 -11.30 11.20 -7.63
N GLN A 80 -10.76 12.18 -6.90
CA GLN A 80 -9.56 12.92 -7.32
C GLN A 80 -8.34 12.00 -7.46
N LEU A 81 -8.11 11.13 -6.47
CA LEU A 81 -6.99 10.18 -6.51
C LEU A 81 -7.15 9.17 -7.66
N PHE A 82 -8.37 8.71 -7.90
CA PHE A 82 -8.67 7.80 -8.99
C PHE A 82 -8.41 8.43 -10.36
N GLN A 83 -8.90 9.66 -10.59
CA GLN A 83 -8.63 10.39 -11.83
C GLN A 83 -7.12 10.63 -12.04
N HIS A 84 -6.39 10.94 -10.96
CA HIS A 84 -4.94 11.10 -11.03
C HIS A 84 -4.22 9.78 -11.37
N MET A 85 -4.66 8.66 -10.81
CA MET A 85 -4.14 7.33 -11.15
C MET A 85 -4.35 7.04 -12.65
N VAL A 86 -5.57 7.21 -13.16
CA VAL A 86 -5.89 6.95 -14.57
C VAL A 86 -4.98 7.76 -15.50
N LYS A 87 -4.79 9.04 -15.21
CA LYS A 87 -3.90 9.90 -15.98
C LYS A 87 -2.45 9.42 -15.95
N LEU A 88 -1.93 9.03 -14.78
CA LEU A 88 -0.58 8.51 -14.65
C LEU A 88 -0.40 7.17 -15.39
N GLU A 89 -1.42 6.32 -15.42
CA GLU A 89 -1.38 5.07 -16.18
C GLU A 89 -1.34 5.32 -17.69
N GLU A 90 -2.08 6.30 -18.19
CA GLU A 90 -2.03 6.75 -19.58
C GLU A 90 -0.64 7.27 -19.95
N GLU A 91 -0.10 8.23 -19.18
CA GLU A 91 1.24 8.79 -19.41
C GLU A 91 2.33 7.70 -19.37
N LYS A 92 2.23 6.76 -18.41
CA LYS A 92 3.14 5.62 -18.31
C LYS A 92 3.06 4.74 -19.56
N TYR A 93 1.86 4.48 -20.08
CA TYR A 93 1.68 3.66 -21.26
C TYR A 93 2.37 4.31 -22.47
N ASP A 94 2.13 5.59 -22.71
CA ASP A 94 2.73 6.33 -23.83
C ASP A 94 4.26 6.33 -23.78
N ILE A 95 4.82 6.57 -22.59
CA ILE A 95 6.27 6.50 -22.38
C ILE A 95 6.81 5.11 -22.68
N ASN A 96 6.15 4.05 -22.18
CA ASN A 96 6.59 2.68 -22.44
C ASN A 96 6.55 2.34 -23.93
N GLN A 97 5.50 2.77 -24.64
CA GLN A 97 5.40 2.57 -26.09
C GLN A 97 6.53 3.28 -26.84
N ALA A 98 6.85 4.52 -26.45
CA ALA A 98 7.96 5.26 -27.04
C ALA A 98 9.31 4.59 -26.78
N VAL A 99 9.55 4.11 -25.56
CA VAL A 99 10.76 3.36 -25.20
C VAL A 99 10.85 2.07 -26.01
N MET A 100 9.76 1.29 -26.09
CA MET A 100 9.73 0.06 -26.89
C MET A 100 10.05 0.29 -28.37
N ALA A 101 9.51 1.36 -28.95
CA ALA A 101 9.80 1.73 -30.34
C ALA A 101 11.29 2.08 -30.52
N LYS A 102 11.87 2.81 -29.56
CA LYS A 102 13.29 3.16 -29.58
C LYS A 102 14.20 1.96 -29.36
N ASP A 103 13.83 1.03 -28.49
CA ASP A 103 14.56 -0.22 -28.29
C ASP A 103 14.54 -1.09 -29.55
N ALA A 104 13.40 -1.14 -30.27
CA ALA A 104 13.31 -1.82 -31.56
C ALA A 104 14.23 -1.17 -32.61
N GLU A 105 14.21 0.16 -32.73
CA GLU A 105 15.09 0.93 -33.63
C GLU A 105 16.58 0.68 -33.30
N ILE A 106 16.96 0.70 -32.03
CA ILE A 106 18.33 0.39 -31.58
C ILE A 106 18.72 -1.04 -31.95
N ASN A 107 17.83 -2.01 -31.77
CA ASN A 107 18.10 -3.40 -32.13
C ASN A 107 18.30 -3.57 -33.64
N GLU A 108 17.45 -2.95 -34.46
CA GLU A 108 17.59 -2.95 -35.92
C GLU A 108 18.93 -2.33 -36.35
N LEU A 109 19.27 -1.16 -35.81
CA LEU A 109 20.55 -0.51 -36.09
C LEU A 109 21.74 -1.35 -35.60
N THR A 110 21.61 -2.02 -34.47
CA THR A 110 22.64 -2.92 -33.94
C THR A 110 22.87 -4.11 -34.87
N ILE A 111 21.81 -4.72 -35.41
CA ILE A 111 21.90 -5.80 -36.40
C ILE A 111 22.59 -5.26 -37.67
N ALA A 112 22.13 -4.14 -38.21
CA ALA A 112 22.70 -3.54 -39.42
C ALA A 112 24.19 -3.22 -39.27
N VAL A 113 24.60 -2.63 -38.13
CA VAL A 113 26.01 -2.35 -37.83
C VAL A 113 26.81 -3.65 -37.72
N ASN A 114 26.27 -4.70 -37.10
CA ASN A 114 26.98 -5.98 -36.95
C ASN A 114 27.13 -6.73 -38.27
N ASP A 115 26.12 -6.71 -39.13
CA ASP A 115 26.18 -7.30 -40.48
C ASP A 115 27.18 -6.54 -41.37
N LEU A 116 27.24 -5.21 -41.25
CA LEU A 116 28.23 -4.37 -41.94
C LEU A 116 29.66 -4.54 -41.41
N ARG A 117 29.81 -4.84 -40.10
CA ARG A 117 31.12 -4.91 -39.44
C ARG A 117 31.91 -6.18 -39.81
N GLY A 118 31.26 -7.15 -40.45
CA GLY A 118 31.88 -8.41 -40.87
C GLY A 118 32.35 -9.26 -39.69
N LYS A 119 32.55 -10.56 -39.94
CA LYS A 119 33.00 -11.57 -38.95
C LYS A 119 34.33 -11.25 -38.24
N PHE A 120 34.98 -10.13 -38.57
CA PHE A 120 36.25 -9.69 -38.02
C PHE A 120 36.08 -8.50 -37.06
N VAL A 121 35.30 -8.73 -36.00
CA VAL A 121 35.30 -7.84 -34.83
C VAL A 121 36.61 -8.08 -34.08
N LYS A 122 37.56 -7.15 -34.14
CA LYS A 122 38.81 -7.23 -33.36
C LYS A 122 38.45 -7.47 -31.88
N PRO A 123 38.67 -8.68 -31.33
CA PRO A 123 38.28 -8.96 -29.96
C PRO A 123 39.07 -8.04 -29.05
N THR A 124 38.45 -7.54 -27.99
CA THR A 124 39.18 -6.83 -26.95
C THR A 124 40.21 -7.78 -26.36
N LEU A 125 41.50 -7.53 -26.64
CA LEU A 125 42.59 -8.38 -26.22
C LEU A 125 42.66 -8.35 -24.69
N LYS A 126 42.23 -9.44 -24.04
CA LYS A 126 42.47 -9.62 -22.61
C LYS A 126 43.97 -9.74 -22.40
N LYS A 127 44.49 -9.02 -21.39
CA LYS A 127 45.89 -9.13 -20.96
C LYS A 127 46.14 -10.54 -20.43
N VAL A 128 46.49 -11.44 -21.33
CA VAL A 128 46.94 -12.78 -20.97
C VAL A 128 48.33 -12.66 -20.34
N SER A 129 48.47 -13.28 -19.18
CA SER A 129 49.77 -13.48 -18.54
C SER A 129 50.71 -14.13 -19.55
N LYS A 130 51.82 -13.46 -19.89
CA LYS A 130 52.84 -14.05 -20.75
C LYS A 130 53.40 -15.28 -20.03
N TYR A 131 53.39 -16.44 -20.68
CA TYR A 131 53.93 -17.69 -20.13
C TYR A 131 55.45 -17.67 -19.93
N ASP A 132 56.14 -16.59 -20.32
CA ASP A 132 57.58 -16.36 -20.08
C ASP A 132 58.02 -16.77 -18.67
N ASN A 133 57.24 -16.37 -17.66
CA ASN A 133 57.59 -16.64 -16.26
C ASN A 133 57.31 -18.08 -15.82
N LYS A 134 56.43 -18.83 -16.50
CA LYS A 134 56.19 -20.25 -16.20
C LYS A 134 57.27 -21.15 -16.82
N PHE A 135 57.77 -20.81 -18.00
CA PHE A 135 58.87 -21.53 -18.63
C PHE A 135 60.20 -21.27 -17.92
N LYS A 136 60.49 -20.03 -17.47
CA LYS A 136 61.68 -19.73 -16.67
C LYS A 136 61.73 -20.44 -15.31
N LYS A 137 60.56 -20.78 -14.75
CA LYS A 137 60.47 -21.49 -13.46
C LYS A 137 60.61 -23.01 -13.59
N MET A 138 60.21 -23.59 -14.74
CA MET A 138 60.39 -25.02 -15.02
C MET A 138 61.76 -25.34 -15.65
N ALA A 139 62.32 -24.43 -16.44
CA ALA A 139 63.69 -24.50 -16.92
C ALA A 139 64.63 -23.93 -15.86
N GLY A 140 64.82 -24.66 -14.75
CA GLY A 140 65.75 -24.24 -13.70
C GLY A 140 67.11 -23.87 -14.28
N GLN A 141 67.54 -22.62 -14.05
CA GLN A 141 68.87 -22.02 -14.32
C GLN A 141 69.72 -22.67 -15.43
N LYS A 142 69.13 -23.02 -16.57
CA LYS A 142 69.87 -23.34 -17.80
C LYS A 142 69.78 -22.11 -18.69
N LYS A 143 70.94 -21.76 -19.27
CA LYS A 143 71.16 -20.56 -20.08
C LYS A 143 69.99 -20.31 -21.02
N GLU A 144 69.59 -19.04 -21.13
CA GLU A 144 68.59 -18.58 -22.07
C GLU A 144 69.04 -18.87 -23.51
N ASP A 145 68.76 -20.07 -23.99
CA ASP A 145 68.65 -20.29 -25.42
C ASP A 145 67.36 -19.58 -25.83
N LYS A 146 67.50 -18.33 -26.28
CA LYS A 146 66.44 -17.68 -27.07
C LYS A 146 66.01 -18.71 -28.09
N GLN A 147 64.78 -19.21 -27.96
CA GLN A 147 64.23 -20.18 -28.88
C GLN A 147 64.06 -19.46 -30.22
N ASP A 148 65.13 -19.46 -31.02
CA ASP A 148 65.21 -18.71 -32.24
C ASP A 148 64.41 -19.48 -33.29
N PHE A 149 63.18 -19.05 -33.54
CA PHE A 149 62.29 -19.67 -34.53
C PHE A 149 62.90 -19.69 -35.94
N ARG A 150 63.95 -18.89 -36.17
CA ARG A 150 64.75 -18.90 -37.41
C ARG A 150 65.56 -20.18 -37.58
N ALA A 151 65.95 -20.85 -36.50
CA ALA A 151 66.71 -22.09 -36.58
C ALA A 151 65.87 -23.28 -37.11
N ASN A 152 64.55 -23.25 -36.90
CA ASN A 152 63.62 -24.26 -37.43
C ASN A 152 63.01 -23.88 -38.79
N LEU A 153 63.34 -22.70 -39.32
CA LEU A 153 62.94 -22.33 -40.68
C LEU A 153 63.91 -22.96 -41.68
N LYS A 154 63.37 -23.68 -42.66
CA LYS A 154 64.16 -24.28 -43.74
C LYS A 154 64.78 -23.16 -44.56
N VAL A 155 66.07 -22.90 -44.38
CA VAL A 155 66.81 -21.93 -45.19
C VAL A 155 66.91 -22.47 -46.61
N VAL A 156 66.37 -21.74 -47.57
CA VAL A 156 66.56 -22.05 -48.99
C VAL A 156 68.01 -21.76 -49.33
N LYS A 157 68.75 -22.79 -49.76
CA LYS A 157 70.10 -22.61 -50.28
C LYS A 157 70.03 -21.67 -51.48
N LYS A 158 70.70 -20.53 -51.39
CA LYS A 158 70.98 -19.69 -52.56
C LYS A 158 72.17 -20.31 -53.30
N GLU A 159 72.00 -21.50 -53.84
CA GLU A 159 72.90 -21.99 -54.88
C GLU A 159 72.41 -21.35 -56.20
N ASN A 160 73.15 -20.32 -56.60
CA ASN A 160 73.61 -20.04 -57.97
C ASN A 160 72.62 -19.67 -59.08
N VAL A 161 71.35 -19.34 -58.83
CA VAL A 161 70.53 -18.79 -59.94
C VAL A 161 71.08 -17.45 -60.46
N ILE A 162 71.70 -16.65 -59.59
CA ILE A 162 72.31 -15.36 -59.99
C ILE A 162 73.70 -15.58 -60.60
N ASP A 163 74.52 -16.45 -60.02
CA ASP A 163 75.88 -16.73 -60.50
C ASP A 163 75.89 -17.49 -61.84
N ASP A 164 74.91 -18.37 -62.08
CA ASP A 164 74.73 -19.06 -63.37
C ASP A 164 74.32 -18.10 -64.49
N ILE A 165 73.54 -17.05 -64.17
CA ILE A 165 73.14 -16.03 -65.16
C ILE A 165 74.32 -15.10 -65.47
N VAL A 166 75.16 -14.79 -64.48
CA VAL A 166 76.35 -13.95 -64.67
C VAL A 166 77.41 -14.66 -65.50
N ASN A 167 77.65 -15.95 -65.27
CA ASN A 167 78.64 -16.72 -66.04
C ASN A 167 78.20 -17.01 -67.48
N LYS A 168 76.90 -17.13 -67.76
CA LYS A 168 76.36 -17.31 -69.12
C LYS A 168 76.42 -16.06 -70.00
N ARG A 169 76.83 -14.92 -69.44
CA ARG A 169 76.96 -13.63 -70.16
C ARG A 169 78.41 -13.28 -70.51
N VAL A 170 79.37 -14.11 -70.09
CA VAL A 170 80.82 -13.89 -70.25
C VAL A 170 81.46 -14.92 -71.21
N GLU A 171 80.68 -15.83 -71.77
CA GLU A 171 81.03 -16.56 -73.01
C GLU A 171 80.26 -15.95 -74.21
#